data_AF-A3M0A8-F1
#
_entry.id   AF-A3M0A8-F1
#
_cell.length_a   1.000
_cell.length_b   1.000
_cell.length_c   1.000
_cell.angle_alpha   90.00
_cell.angle_beta   90.00
_cell.angle_gamma   90.00
#
_symmetry.space_group_name_H-M   'P 1'
#
loop_
_entity.id
_entity.type
_entity.pdbx_description
1 polymer ?
#
loop_
_entity_poly.entity_id
_entity_poly.type
_entity_poly.pdbx_seq_one_letter_code
_entity_poly.pdbx_strand_id
1 'polypeptide(L)'
;MDQKKKCKILISRMTPNSEPQATIESGDYNIHYLIASSIIYICISEKSYPRKLAFSYLQEISHEFQNSHGTDALSNSARPFGFSSFDNFLSKTKKIYQDQRAQSNLDRLNNDLADVKKVMTKNIEDLLYRGDSLDKMSDLSSSLKSDSLKYRRRAQRINLEAMIRQYIPIVGAGLIFVFLIWYMFLRR
;
A
#
# COMPACT_ATOMS: atom_id res chain seq x y z
N MET A 1 -7.42 -7.18 13.19
CA MET A 1 -8.21 -5.97 12.87
C MET A 1 -7.77 -4.75 13.68
N ASP A 2 -7.21 -4.99 14.88
CA ASP A 2 -6.79 -3.97 15.84
C ASP A 2 -5.61 -3.09 15.38
N GLN A 3 -4.54 -3.69 14.84
CA GLN A 3 -3.31 -2.96 14.47
C GLN A 3 -3.53 -1.84 13.43
N LYS A 4 -4.46 -2.01 12.49
CA LYS A 4 -4.80 -0.96 11.51
C LYS A 4 -5.39 0.28 12.19
N LYS A 5 -6.21 0.10 13.23
CA LYS A 5 -6.77 1.22 14.01
C LYS A 5 -5.64 1.93 14.76
N LYS A 6 -4.74 1.17 15.39
CA LYS A 6 -3.57 1.69 16.09
C LYS A 6 -2.64 2.51 15.18
N CYS A 7 -2.36 2.06 13.96
CA CYS A 7 -1.60 2.84 12.98
C CYS A 7 -2.27 4.17 12.63
N LYS A 8 -3.61 4.18 12.48
CA LYS A 8 -4.32 5.43 12.21
C LYS A 8 -4.22 6.42 13.37
N ILE A 9 -4.38 5.93 14.60
CA ILE A 9 -4.23 6.77 15.80
C ILE A 9 -2.83 7.34 15.84
N LEU A 10 -1.82 6.49 15.62
CA LEU A 10 -0.43 6.91 15.51
C LEU A 10 -0.24 8.05 14.49
N ILE A 11 -0.76 7.91 13.27
CA ILE A 11 -0.68 8.96 12.23
C ILE A 11 -1.39 10.24 12.69
N SER A 12 -2.58 10.14 13.31
CA SER A 12 -3.34 11.31 13.76
C SER A 12 -2.67 12.08 14.92
N ARG A 13 -1.75 11.43 15.63
CA ARG A 13 -0.99 12.00 16.75
C ARG A 13 0.38 12.51 16.33
N MET A 14 0.83 12.23 15.11
CA MET A 14 2.10 12.74 14.61
C MET A 14 2.04 14.25 14.44
N THR A 15 3.09 14.90 14.92
CA THR A 15 3.31 16.35 14.84
C THR A 15 4.59 16.62 14.06
N PRO A 16 4.83 17.86 13.59
CA PRO A 16 6.10 18.23 12.97
C PRO A 16 7.33 17.97 13.87
N ASN A 17 7.14 18.02 15.20
CA ASN A 17 8.18 17.72 16.20
C ASN A 17 8.32 16.23 16.54
N SER A 18 7.61 15.34 15.83
CA SER A 18 7.73 13.89 16.08
C SER A 18 9.08 13.38 15.62
N GLU A 19 9.60 12.38 16.33
CA GLU A 19 10.84 11.71 15.95
C GLU A 19 10.75 11.22 14.49
N PRO A 20 11.76 11.45 13.64
CA PRO A 20 11.73 11.04 12.23
C PRO A 20 11.57 9.54 12.03
N GLN A 21 12.00 8.73 13.00
CA GLN A 21 11.88 7.28 12.97
C GLN A 21 11.66 6.72 14.37
N ALA A 22 10.66 5.85 14.53
CA ALA A 22 10.46 5.15 15.80
C ALA A 22 9.82 3.78 15.61
N THR A 23 9.98 2.95 16.63
CA THR A 23 9.26 1.67 16.77
C THR A 23 8.22 1.81 17.85
N ILE A 24 6.97 1.46 17.53
CA ILE A 24 5.86 1.47 18.47
C ILE A 24 5.49 0.03 18.78
N GLU A 25 5.64 -0.37 20.04
CA GLU A 25 5.29 -1.70 20.51
C GLU A 25 3.76 -1.82 20.68
N SER A 26 3.17 -2.91 20.20
CA SER A 26 1.72 -3.12 20.20
C SER A 26 1.40 -4.61 20.39
N GLY A 27 1.53 -5.08 21.62
CA GLY A 27 1.36 -6.50 21.97
C GLY A 27 2.41 -7.38 21.25
N ASP A 28 1.92 -8.34 20.45
CA ASP A 28 2.77 -9.29 19.70
C ASP A 28 3.39 -8.68 18.42
N TYR A 29 3.05 -7.42 18.11
CA TYR A 29 3.50 -6.74 16.90
C TYR A 29 4.27 -5.47 17.22
N ASN A 30 5.18 -5.13 16.31
CA ASN A 30 5.86 -3.84 16.28
C ASN A 30 5.38 -3.05 15.06
N ILE A 31 5.07 -1.77 15.29
CA ILE A 31 4.74 -0.81 14.23
C ILE A 31 5.97 0.07 14.05
N HIS A 32 6.63 -0.01 12.90
CA HIS A 32 7.77 0.84 12.58
C HIS A 32 7.30 1.95 11.65
N TYR A 33 7.77 3.17 11.90
CA TYR A 33 7.51 4.28 11.00
C TYR A 33 8.77 5.08 10.69
N LEU A 34 8.79 5.66 9.49
CA LEU A 34 9.81 6.58 8.98
C LEU A 34 9.10 7.78 8.38
N ILE A 35 9.50 8.99 8.77
CA ILE A 35 9.03 10.26 8.22
C ILE A 35 10.16 10.82 7.36
N ALA A 36 9.91 10.94 6.05
CA ALA A 36 10.88 11.49 5.12
C ALA A 36 10.18 12.39 4.11
N SER A 37 10.66 13.63 3.96
CA SER A 37 10.10 14.64 3.05
C SER A 37 8.59 14.85 3.24
N SER A 38 8.15 14.95 4.51
CA SER A 38 6.74 15.11 4.90
C SER A 38 5.80 13.95 4.51
N ILE A 39 6.36 12.81 4.11
CA ILE A 39 5.64 11.57 3.84
C ILE A 39 5.94 10.56 4.96
N ILE A 40 4.90 9.89 5.44
CA ILE A 40 4.98 8.90 6.51
C ILE A 40 4.93 7.49 5.91
N TYR A 41 5.99 6.72 6.11
CA TYR A 41 6.11 5.32 5.72
C TYR A 41 5.92 4.45 6.97
N ILE A 42 5.02 3.47 6.93
CA ILE A 42 4.70 2.60 8.07
C ILE A 42 4.73 1.13 7.65
N CYS A 43 5.33 0.29 8.47
CA CYS A 43 5.20 -1.16 8.38
C CYS A 43 4.84 -1.79 9.73
N ILE A 44 4.19 -2.95 9.67
CA ILE A 44 3.84 -3.74 10.84
C ILE A 44 4.55 -5.07 10.69
N SER A 45 5.28 -5.48 11.73
CA SER A 45 6.03 -6.72 11.79
C SER A 45 5.71 -7.46 13.09
N GLU A 46 5.98 -8.76 13.13
CA GLU A 46 5.97 -9.52 14.39
C GLU A 46 7.12 -9.06 15.27
N LYS A 47 6.97 -9.17 16.59
CA LYS A 47 8.00 -8.74 17.55
C LYS A 47 9.36 -9.45 17.37
N SER A 48 9.33 -10.66 16.83
CA SER A 48 10.51 -11.47 16.48
C SER A 48 11.27 -10.96 15.25
N TYR A 49 10.64 -10.15 14.40
CA TYR A 49 11.24 -9.69 13.16
C TYR A 49 12.36 -8.66 13.41
N PRO A 50 13.54 -8.79 12.78
CA PRO A 50 14.65 -7.87 13.04
C PRO A 50 14.30 -6.43 12.69
N ARG A 51 14.40 -5.54 13.68
CA ARG A 51 14.15 -4.10 13.54
C ARG A 51 14.98 -3.48 12.41
N LYS A 52 16.25 -3.90 12.26
CA LYS A 52 17.15 -3.41 11.22
C LYS A 52 16.59 -3.65 9.82
N LEU A 53 16.07 -4.84 9.57
CA LEU A 53 15.43 -5.20 8.30
C LEU A 53 14.12 -4.43 8.08
N ALA A 54 13.36 -4.15 9.13
CA ALA A 54 12.14 -3.35 9.02
C ALA A 54 12.41 -1.92 8.57
N PHE A 55 13.45 -1.27 9.12
CA PHE A 55 13.86 0.07 8.69
C PHE A 55 14.54 0.09 7.33
N SER A 56 15.35 -0.93 7.00
CA SER A 56 15.89 -1.08 5.64
C SER A 56 14.78 -1.16 4.60
N TYR A 57 13.74 -1.95 4.89
CA TYR A 57 12.55 -2.03 4.04
C TYR A 57 11.90 -0.65 3.88
N LEU A 58 11.66 0.07 4.98
CA LEU A 58 11.06 1.42 4.92
C LEU A 58 11.92 2.43 4.15
N GLN A 59 13.25 2.36 4.28
CA GLN A 59 14.16 3.23 3.55
C GLN A 59 14.12 2.98 2.05
N GLU A 60 14.18 1.71 1.62
CA GLU A 60 14.09 1.35 0.21
C GLU A 60 12.76 1.78 -0.41
N ILE A 61 11.65 1.55 0.31
CA ILE A 61 10.33 2.05 -0.09
C ILE A 61 10.32 3.59 -0.18
N SER A 62 10.91 4.28 0.80
CA SER A 62 10.92 5.75 0.81
C SER A 62 11.70 6.35 -0.35
N HIS A 63 12.85 5.77 -0.69
CA HIS A 63 13.69 6.24 -1.78
C HIS A 63 13.01 6.06 -3.12
N GLU A 64 12.46 4.86 -3.39
CA GLU A 64 11.77 4.59 -4.64
C GLU A 64 10.50 5.44 -4.80
N PHE A 65 9.74 5.60 -3.72
CA PHE A 65 8.52 6.40 -3.73
C PHE A 65 8.83 7.89 -3.97
N GLN A 66 9.86 8.43 -3.32
CA GLN A 66 10.27 9.82 -3.54
C GLN A 66 10.72 10.06 -4.98
N ASN A 67 11.50 9.15 -5.55
CA ASN A 67 11.98 9.27 -6.93
C ASN A 67 10.85 9.19 -7.97
N SER A 68 9.87 8.31 -7.73
CA SER A 68 8.79 8.07 -8.70
C SER A 68 7.59 9.02 -8.54
N HIS A 69 7.27 9.40 -7.31
CA HIS A 69 5.98 10.01 -6.94
C HIS A 69 6.08 11.12 -5.89
N GLY A 70 7.28 11.49 -5.43
CA GLY A 70 7.45 12.41 -4.30
C GLY A 70 6.84 13.80 -4.52
N THR A 71 7.02 14.38 -5.72
CA THR A 71 6.45 15.69 -6.09
C THR A 71 4.93 15.66 -6.17
N ASP A 72 4.39 14.61 -6.78
CA ASP A 72 2.95 14.46 -6.99
C ASP A 72 2.21 14.19 -5.67
N ALA A 73 2.84 13.42 -4.77
CA ALA A 73 2.32 13.08 -3.44
C ALA A 73 2.20 14.30 -2.52
N LEU A 74 3.05 15.31 -2.69
CA LEU A 74 3.02 16.55 -1.92
C LEU A 74 2.18 17.64 -2.58
N SER A 75 1.68 17.41 -3.79
CA SER A 75 0.82 18.37 -4.49
C SER A 75 -0.58 18.44 -3.87
N ASN A 76 -1.24 19.60 -3.98
CA ASN A 76 -2.65 19.76 -3.61
C ASN A 76 -3.61 18.86 -4.44
N SER A 77 -3.11 18.17 -5.47
CA SER A 77 -3.88 17.27 -6.32
C SER A 77 -3.86 15.81 -5.83
N ALA A 78 -3.06 15.50 -4.80
CA ALA A 78 -2.92 14.15 -4.28
C ALA A 78 -4.27 13.60 -3.77
N ARG A 79 -4.68 12.44 -4.30
CA ARG A 79 -5.93 11.78 -3.92
C ARG A 79 -5.63 10.56 -3.04
N PRO A 80 -6.54 10.20 -2.11
CA PRO A 80 -6.45 8.93 -1.41
C PRO A 80 -6.29 7.77 -2.41
N PHE A 81 -5.29 6.92 -2.19
CA PHE A 81 -4.95 5.80 -3.08
C PHE A 81 -4.56 6.20 -4.51
N GLY A 82 -4.14 7.45 -4.74
CA GLY A 82 -3.73 7.95 -6.06
C GLY A 82 -2.48 7.28 -6.65
N PHE A 83 -1.71 6.57 -5.82
CA PHE A 83 -0.41 5.98 -6.18
C PHE A 83 -0.45 4.44 -6.26
N SER A 84 -1.56 3.86 -6.74
CA SER A 84 -1.71 2.40 -6.84
C SER A 84 -0.72 1.73 -7.80
N SER A 85 -0.06 2.50 -8.68
CA SER A 85 1.06 2.02 -9.51
C SER A 85 2.20 1.44 -8.67
N PHE A 86 2.40 1.98 -7.46
CA PHE A 86 3.46 1.59 -6.55
C PHE A 86 3.20 0.26 -5.84
N ASP A 87 1.96 -0.25 -5.85
CA ASP A 87 1.56 -1.50 -5.16
C ASP A 87 2.39 -2.72 -5.63
N ASN A 88 2.78 -2.73 -6.90
CA ASN A 88 3.62 -3.79 -7.48
C ASN A 88 5.03 -3.78 -6.88
N PHE A 89 5.65 -2.60 -6.75
CA PHE A 89 6.96 -2.46 -6.12
C PHE A 89 6.88 -2.86 -4.65
N LEU A 90 5.91 -2.30 -3.91
CA LEU A 90 5.68 -2.61 -2.50
C LEU A 90 5.53 -4.12 -2.24
N SER A 91 4.78 -4.82 -3.11
CA SER A 91 4.55 -6.27 -3.00
C SER A 91 5.80 -7.10 -3.33
N LYS A 92 6.60 -6.68 -4.33
CA LYS A 92 7.85 -7.35 -4.69
C LYS A 92 8.89 -7.19 -3.58
N THR A 93 9.13 -5.96 -3.14
CA THR A 93 10.07 -5.65 -2.06
C THR A 93 9.66 -6.36 -0.78
N LYS A 94 8.37 -6.36 -0.42
CA LYS A 94 7.88 -7.11 0.75
C LYS A 94 8.27 -8.59 0.71
N LYS A 95 8.12 -9.26 -0.44
CA LYS A 95 8.48 -10.69 -0.57
C LYS A 95 9.98 -10.93 -0.34
N ILE A 96 10.82 -10.05 -0.86
CA ILE A 96 12.28 -10.12 -0.68
C ILE A 96 12.62 -10.03 0.81
N TYR A 97 12.04 -9.09 1.53
CA TYR A 97 12.27 -8.92 2.97
C TYR A 97 11.61 -10.00 3.85
N GLN A 98 10.68 -10.79 3.31
CA GLN A 98 10.10 -11.94 4.00
C GLN A 98 10.93 -13.23 3.82
N ASP A 99 11.74 -13.32 2.77
CA ASP A 99 12.56 -14.51 2.49
C ASP A 99 13.80 -14.55 3.38
N GLN A 100 13.88 -15.54 4.27
CA GLN A 100 14.98 -15.72 5.22
C GLN A 100 16.36 -15.84 4.55
N ARG A 101 16.43 -16.38 3.33
CA ARG A 101 17.72 -16.47 2.60
C ARG A 101 18.17 -15.10 2.14
N ALA A 102 17.24 -14.31 1.61
CA ALA A 102 17.49 -12.94 1.20
C ALA A 102 17.84 -12.05 2.39
N GLN A 103 17.19 -12.24 3.55
CA GLN A 103 17.48 -11.52 4.79
C GLN A 103 18.96 -11.63 5.19
N SER A 104 19.54 -12.84 5.17
CA SER A 104 20.96 -13.01 5.52
C SER A 104 21.94 -12.26 4.60
N ASN A 105 21.56 -12.09 3.32
CA ASN A 105 22.35 -11.36 2.35
C ASN A 105 22.14 -9.84 2.50
N LEU A 106 20.90 -9.42 2.72
CA LEU A 106 20.55 -8.02 2.98
C LEU A 106 21.17 -7.52 4.29
N ASP A 107 21.19 -8.32 5.35
CA ASP A 107 21.83 -7.97 6.61
C ASP A 107 23.33 -7.74 6.47
N ARG A 108 23.99 -8.50 5.58
CA ARG A 108 25.41 -8.35 5.23
C ARG A 108 25.69 -7.15 4.32
N LEU A 109 24.78 -6.84 3.40
CA LEU A 109 24.90 -5.70 2.49
C LEU A 109 24.59 -4.37 3.18
N ASN A 110 23.63 -4.35 4.11
CA ASN A 110 23.23 -3.17 4.87
C ASN A 110 24.13 -2.87 6.06
N ASN A 111 25.45 -2.84 5.87
CA ASN A 111 26.38 -2.33 6.90
C ASN A 111 26.25 -0.81 7.10
N ASP A 112 25.64 -0.09 6.15
CA ASP A 112 25.44 1.37 6.19
C ASP A 112 24.19 1.83 6.96
N LEU A 113 23.36 0.91 7.48
CA LEU A 113 22.29 1.25 8.45
C LEU A 113 22.90 1.53 9.83
N ALA A 114 23.73 2.57 9.91
CA ALA A 114 24.58 2.87 11.05
C ALA A 114 23.81 3.28 12.33
N ASP A 115 22.49 3.53 12.29
CA ASP A 115 21.83 4.20 13.41
C ASP A 115 20.44 3.65 13.80
N VAL A 116 20.14 2.38 13.52
CA VAL A 116 18.92 1.74 14.05
C VAL A 116 18.92 1.71 15.60
N LYS A 117 20.10 1.77 16.23
CA LYS A 117 20.23 1.86 17.70
C LYS A 117 19.68 3.17 18.27
N LYS A 118 19.63 4.26 17.49
CA LYS A 118 19.06 5.55 17.91
C LYS A 118 17.54 5.63 17.71
N VAL A 119 16.92 4.61 17.12
CA VAL A 119 15.47 4.58 16.89
C VAL A 119 14.76 4.47 18.24
N MET A 120 14.00 5.51 18.57
CA MET A 120 13.19 5.55 19.78
C MET A 120 12.16 4.41 19.76
N THR A 121 11.97 3.76 20.91
CA THR A 121 10.91 2.76 21.10
C THR A 121 9.88 3.33 22.06
N LYS A 122 8.59 3.28 21.70
CA LYS A 122 7.48 3.72 22.56
C LYS A 122 6.42 2.65 22.61
N ASN A 123 5.63 2.62 23.68
CA ASN A 123 4.46 1.76 23.73
C ASN A 123 3.26 2.46 23.05
N ILE A 124 2.47 1.73 22.26
CA ILE A 124 1.21 2.23 21.70
C ILE A 124 0.20 2.62 22.78
N GLU A 125 0.16 1.91 23.92
CA GLU A 125 -0.75 2.19 25.03
C GLU A 125 -0.53 3.60 25.61
N ASP A 126 0.72 4.04 25.71
CA ASP A 126 1.07 5.40 26.15
C ASP A 126 0.56 6.48 25.18
N LEU A 127 0.49 6.14 23.89
CA LEU A 127 -0.04 7.02 22.84
C LEU A 127 -1.58 7.01 22.80
N LEU A 128 -2.21 5.94 23.28
CA LEU A 128 -3.67 5.79 23.35
C LEU A 128 -4.27 6.50 24.56
N TYR A 129 -3.53 6.60 25.67
CA TYR A 129 -4.06 7.15 26.93
C TYR A 129 -4.08 8.69 26.98
N ARG A 130 -3.35 9.38 26.10
CA ARG A 130 -3.12 10.84 26.19
C ARG A 130 -4.21 11.73 25.55
N GLY A 131 -5.45 11.25 25.48
CA GLY A 131 -6.64 12.06 25.18
C GLY A 131 -7.55 11.44 24.12
N ASP A 132 -8.83 11.25 24.44
CA ASP A 132 -9.97 10.99 23.55
C ASP A 132 -10.10 9.66 22.76
N SER A 133 -10.99 8.82 23.31
CA SER A 133 -11.97 7.94 22.65
C SER A 133 -11.55 7.23 21.35
N LEU A 134 -11.09 5.99 21.52
CA LEU A 134 -10.86 4.97 20.48
C LEU A 134 -12.10 4.70 19.60
N ASP A 135 -13.29 5.10 20.05
CA ASP A 135 -14.58 4.83 19.42
C ASP A 135 -14.92 5.69 18.20
N LYS A 136 -14.42 6.93 18.09
CA LYS A 136 -14.77 7.83 16.98
C LYS A 136 -14.06 7.52 15.65
N MET A 137 -13.15 6.55 15.60
CA MET A 137 -12.34 6.24 14.41
C MET A 137 -12.81 5.00 13.61
N SER A 138 -13.86 4.31 14.09
CA SER A 138 -14.45 3.14 13.44
C SER A 138 -15.06 3.47 12.07
N ASP A 139 -15.78 4.59 11.97
CA ASP A 139 -16.57 4.94 10.79
C ASP A 139 -15.72 5.39 9.59
N LEU A 140 -14.52 5.92 9.83
CA LEU A 140 -13.55 6.25 8.77
C LEU A 140 -12.74 5.01 8.29
N SER A 141 -12.85 3.87 8.97
CA SER A 141 -12.07 2.66 8.67
C SER A 141 -12.78 1.71 7.71
N SER A 142 -14.12 1.67 7.77
CA SER A 142 -14.97 0.96 6.82
C SER A 142 -14.95 1.62 5.44
N SER A 143 -15.01 2.96 5.38
CA SER A 143 -14.96 3.74 4.15
C SER A 143 -13.68 3.47 3.34
N LEU A 144 -12.49 3.55 3.93
CA LEU A 144 -11.21 3.30 3.23
C LEU A 144 -11.10 1.89 2.61
N LYS A 145 -11.51 0.82 3.31
CA LYS A 145 -11.50 -0.55 2.74
C LYS A 145 -12.53 -0.66 1.61
N SER A 146 -13.70 -0.06 1.80
CA SER A 146 -14.76 -0.04 0.79
C SER A 146 -14.33 0.74 -0.45
N ASP A 147 -13.56 1.81 -0.28
CA ASP A 147 -13.09 2.68 -1.34
C ASP A 147 -11.96 2.01 -2.12
N SER A 148 -10.94 1.43 -1.46
CA SER A 148 -9.89 0.67 -2.17
C SER A 148 -10.47 -0.49 -3.01
N LEU A 149 -11.47 -1.20 -2.49
CA LEU A 149 -12.16 -2.26 -3.23
C LEU A 149 -13.00 -1.70 -4.39
N LYS A 150 -13.66 -0.55 -4.22
CA LYS A 150 -14.40 0.12 -5.30
C LYS A 150 -13.46 0.60 -6.41
N TYR A 151 -12.30 1.16 -6.08
CA TYR A 151 -11.30 1.61 -7.06
C TYR A 151 -10.71 0.43 -7.85
N ARG A 152 -10.30 -0.65 -7.19
CA ARG A 152 -9.84 -1.87 -7.88
C ARG A 152 -10.89 -2.43 -8.84
N ARG A 153 -12.15 -2.45 -8.42
CA ARG A 153 -13.27 -2.89 -9.25
C ARG A 153 -13.55 -1.94 -10.42
N ARG A 154 -13.36 -0.62 -10.25
CA ARG A 154 -13.50 0.37 -11.34
C ARG A 154 -12.42 0.19 -12.41
N ALA A 155 -11.17 -0.01 -12.02
CA ALA A 155 -10.09 -0.28 -12.97
C ALA A 155 -10.33 -1.55 -13.81
N GLN A 156 -10.83 -2.61 -13.18
CA GLN A 156 -11.19 -3.85 -13.89
C GLN A 156 -12.38 -3.67 -14.85
N ARG A 157 -13.39 -2.87 -14.48
CA ARG A 157 -14.52 -2.57 -15.37
C ARG A 157 -14.11 -1.75 -16.59
N ILE A 158 -13.23 -0.77 -16.43
CA ILE A 158 -12.72 0.04 -17.55
C ILE A 158 -12.00 -0.85 -18.57
N ASN A 159 -11.20 -1.81 -18.09
CA ASN A 159 -10.52 -2.77 -18.97
C ASN A 159 -11.53 -3.70 -19.70
N LEU A 160 -12.56 -4.19 -19.00
CA LEU A 160 -13.60 -5.03 -19.59
C LEU A 160 -14.48 -4.27 -20.61
N GLU A 161 -14.84 -3.02 -20.30
CA GLU A 161 -15.66 -2.18 -21.18
C GLU A 161 -14.90 -1.82 -22.47
N ALA A 162 -13.60 -1.53 -22.36
CA ALA A 162 -12.73 -1.33 -23.52
C ALA A 162 -12.66 -2.60 -24.38
N MET A 163 -12.49 -3.77 -23.75
CA MET A 163 -12.48 -5.06 -24.45
C MET A 163 -13.82 -5.31 -25.17
N ILE A 164 -14.95 -5.20 -24.48
CA ILE A 164 -16.29 -5.45 -25.06
C ILE A 164 -16.56 -4.54 -26.27
N ARG A 165 -16.23 -3.25 -26.16
CA ARG A 165 -16.45 -2.27 -27.24
C ARG A 165 -15.68 -2.60 -28.52
N GLN A 166 -14.50 -3.24 -28.40
CA GLN A 166 -13.70 -3.64 -29.55
C GLN A 166 -14.22 -4.92 -30.24
N TYR A 167 -14.72 -5.89 -29.48
CA TYR A 167 -15.12 -7.19 -30.03
C TYR A 167 -16.58 -7.25 -30.54
N ILE A 168 -17.49 -6.43 -30.00
CA ILE A 168 -18.91 -6.36 -30.44
C ILE A 168 -19.07 -6.19 -31.97
N PRO A 169 -18.44 -5.21 -32.65
CA PRO A 169 -18.65 -5.02 -34.08
C PRO A 169 -18.10 -6.18 -34.92
N ILE A 170 -17.02 -6.82 -34.48
CA ILE A 170 -16.41 -7.97 -35.16
C ILE A 170 -17.34 -9.19 -35.08
N VAL A 171 -17.86 -9.49 -33.89
CA VAL A 171 -18.82 -10.60 -33.68
C VAL A 171 -20.12 -10.34 -34.44
N GLY A 172 -20.62 -9.09 -34.43
CA GLY A 172 -21.82 -8.70 -35.17
C GLY A 172 -21.67 -8.89 -36.69
N ALA A 173 -20.55 -8.43 -37.27
CA ALA A 173 -20.26 -8.61 -38.69
C ALA A 173 -20.15 -10.10 -39.06
N GLY A 174 -19.49 -10.90 -38.22
CA GLY A 174 -19.40 -12.35 -38.41
C GLY A 174 -20.76 -13.06 -38.39
N LEU A 175 -21.64 -12.70 -37.46
CA LEU A 175 -22.99 -13.25 -37.39
C LEU A 175 -23.84 -12.88 -38.61
N ILE A 176 -23.75 -11.63 -39.08
CA ILE A 176 -24.44 -11.19 -40.30
C ILE A 176 -23.93 -11.96 -41.52
N PHE A 177 -22.62 -12.18 -41.62
CA PHE A 177 -22.02 -12.93 -42.72
C PHE A 177 -22.48 -14.39 -42.74
N VAL A 178 -22.47 -15.07 -41.58
CA VAL A 178 -22.96 -16.45 -41.44
C VAL A 178 -24.46 -16.53 -41.76
N PHE A 179 -25.25 -15.56 -41.29
CA PHE A 179 -26.68 -15.48 -41.58
C PHE A 179 -26.96 -15.32 -43.08
N LEU A 180 -26.19 -14.48 -43.78
CA LEU A 180 -26.30 -14.30 -45.24
C LEU A 180 -25.96 -15.59 -46.00
N ILE A 181 -24.90 -16.30 -45.60
CA ILE A 181 -24.54 -17.60 -46.20
C ILE A 181 -25.66 -18.62 -45.98
N TRP A 182 -26.16 -18.72 -44.75
CA TRP A 182 -27.23 -19.65 -44.41
C TRP A 182 -28.53 -19.36 -45.20
N TYR A 183 -28.92 -18.08 -45.27
CA TYR A 183 -30.08 -17.65 -46.05
C TYR A 183 -29.91 -17.93 -47.55
N MET A 184 -28.70 -17.76 -48.08
CA MET A 184 -28.41 -18.04 -49.48
C MET A 184 -28.43 -19.54 -49.80
N PHE A 185 -27.99 -20.39 -48.87
CA PHE A 185 -28.04 -21.84 -49.00
C PHE A 185 -29.48 -22.38 -48.90
N LEU A 186 -30.32 -21.79 -48.04
CA LEU A 186 -31.72 -22.21 -47.87
C LEU A 186 -32.62 -21.79 -49.05
N ARG A 187 -32.25 -20.73 -49.78
CA ARG A 187 -33.01 -20.21 -50.93
C ARG A 187 -32.70 -20.93 -52.25
N ARG A 188 -31.64 -21.75 -52.29
CA ARG A 188 -31.22 -22.51 -53.47
C ARG A 188 -31.73 -23.93 -53.41
#